data_AF-A0A7W7SIV7-F1
#
_entry.id   AF-A0A7W7SIV7-F1
#
_cell.length_a   1.000
_cell.length_b   1.000
_cell.length_c   1.000
_cell.angle_alpha   90.00
_cell.angle_beta   90.00
_cell.angle_gamma   90.00
#
_symmetry.space_group_name_H-M   'P 1'
#
loop_
_entity.id
_entity.type
_entity.pdbx_description
1 polymer ?
#
loop_
_entity_poly.entity_id
_entity_poly.type
_entity_poly.pdbx_seq_one_letter_code
_entity_poly.pdbx_strand_id
1 'polypeptide(L)'
;MVDTQAPASGTPLYCTLQPATKPELRPGLGPNRVRAILQIRTKWVNGTVLHYHFLNRTGGGQGPEQLDEVRAAFHDWKGLGIGLDFKEVDDASEAEVRIAFADDGSWSYVGRDVLTIGVHEPTMNFGWDLTTPWGRATARHETGHTLGLPHEHQNPYAGIVWDEEAVYTSLGKPPNSWTREETFNNILRKLSKQEVTGSTWDPESIMEYPFEPGLIKEPEKYAREGIEGPLSLSAIDKDQVLHWYPPVSVGPVRLEPGRSVPLKLSTGEQADFEITPAETRKYEVGTFGQSDVLLVLFEDVHGELRYVTGEDDSGADVNGRLSVRLFKGRRYVLRARLYSNYGSGETTIMYW
;
A
#
# COMPACT_ATOMS: atom_id res chain seq x y z
N MET A 1 23.28 -25.39 -14.74
CA MET A 1 23.54 -24.00 -15.15
C MET A 1 22.20 -23.45 -15.58
N VAL A 2 21.57 -22.69 -14.68
CA VAL A 2 20.24 -22.10 -14.90
C VAL A 2 20.50 -20.83 -15.68
N ASP A 3 19.88 -20.74 -16.85
CA ASP A 3 20.01 -19.61 -17.76
C ASP A 3 19.32 -18.39 -17.12
N THR A 4 20.12 -17.45 -16.62
CA THR A 4 19.67 -16.22 -15.93
C THR A 4 19.59 -15.02 -16.86
N GLN A 5 19.52 -15.22 -18.18
CA GLN A 5 19.35 -14.11 -19.12
C GLN A 5 17.88 -13.94 -19.50
N ALA A 6 17.35 -12.75 -19.19
CA ALA A 6 16.15 -12.23 -19.81
C ALA A 6 16.33 -12.20 -21.34
N PRO A 7 15.29 -12.48 -22.14
CA PRO A 7 15.39 -12.35 -23.58
C PRO A 7 15.74 -10.92 -23.98
N ALA A 8 16.69 -10.77 -24.91
CA ALA A 8 17.05 -9.49 -25.50
C ALA A 8 15.96 -8.98 -26.46
N SER A 9 15.73 -7.67 -26.39
CA SER A 9 15.01 -6.79 -27.34
C SER A 9 13.49 -6.96 -27.48
N GLY A 10 12.76 -6.66 -26.42
CA GLY A 10 11.44 -6.02 -26.50
C GLY A 10 11.47 -4.76 -25.64
N THR A 11 10.88 -3.65 -26.10
CA THR A 11 10.71 -2.46 -25.25
C THR A 11 9.93 -2.87 -23.99
N PRO A 12 10.44 -2.58 -22.78
CA PRO A 12 9.78 -3.01 -21.55
C PRO A 12 8.34 -2.48 -21.47
N LEU A 13 7.44 -3.31 -20.97
CA LEU A 13 6.07 -2.92 -20.64
C LEU A 13 6.09 -2.26 -19.26
N TYR A 14 5.53 -1.06 -19.18
CA TYR A 14 5.48 -0.29 -17.94
C TYR A 14 4.07 -0.34 -17.36
N CYS A 15 3.95 -0.52 -16.06
CA CYS A 15 2.67 -0.33 -15.39
C CYS A 15 2.31 1.17 -15.32
N THR A 16 1.05 1.45 -15.00
CA THR A 16 0.54 2.80 -14.79
C THR A 16 0.15 3.00 -13.34
N LEU A 17 0.50 4.15 -12.75
CA LEU A 17 -0.05 4.56 -11.47
C LEU A 17 -1.45 5.09 -11.68
N GLN A 18 -2.41 4.50 -10.96
CA GLN A 18 -3.74 5.06 -10.88
C GLN A 18 -3.72 6.38 -10.09
N PRO A 19 -4.59 7.34 -10.42
CA PRO A 19 -4.68 8.61 -9.70
C PRO A 19 -4.87 8.39 -8.20
N ALA A 20 -3.88 8.78 -7.40
CA ALA A 20 -3.99 8.76 -5.94
C ALA A 20 -4.90 9.90 -5.47
N THR A 21 -5.77 9.60 -4.50
CA THR A 21 -6.48 10.68 -3.80
C THR A 21 -5.48 11.43 -2.92
N LYS A 22 -5.34 12.74 -3.15
CA LYS A 22 -4.51 13.60 -2.32
C LYS A 22 -5.39 14.20 -1.22
N PRO A 23 -5.06 14.00 0.07
CA PRO A 23 -5.82 14.64 1.13
C PRO A 23 -5.68 16.15 1.02
N GLU A 24 -6.80 16.87 1.15
CA GLU A 24 -6.78 18.32 1.29
C GLU A 24 -6.29 18.67 2.69
N LEU A 25 -4.99 18.92 2.81
CA LEU A 25 -4.38 19.31 4.07
C LEU A 25 -4.60 20.80 4.32
N ARG A 26 -5.09 21.13 5.51
CA ARG A 26 -5.29 22.53 5.89
C ARG A 26 -3.97 23.31 5.90
N PRO A 27 -3.99 24.62 5.58
CA PRO A 27 -2.81 25.46 5.65
C PRO A 27 -2.22 25.52 7.06
N GLY A 28 -0.89 25.66 7.16
CA GLY A 28 -0.20 25.89 8.45
C GLY A 28 0.22 24.63 9.22
N LEU A 29 -0.03 23.43 8.70
CA LEU A 29 0.52 22.20 9.27
C LEU A 29 2.06 22.21 9.23
N GLY A 30 2.69 21.79 10.32
CA GLY A 30 4.14 21.64 10.39
C GLY A 30 4.64 20.58 9.39
N PRO A 31 5.84 20.76 8.78
CA PRO A 31 6.32 19.90 7.70
C PRO A 31 6.47 18.42 8.10
N ASN A 32 6.83 18.13 9.36
CA ASN A 32 6.92 16.76 9.87
C ASN A 32 5.54 16.11 10.03
N ARG A 33 4.52 16.88 10.42
CA ARG A 33 3.13 16.42 10.53
C ARG A 33 2.59 16.09 9.14
N VAL A 34 2.76 17.00 8.16
CA VAL A 34 2.39 16.74 6.75
C VAL A 34 3.07 15.48 6.22
N ARG A 35 4.37 15.32 6.48
CA ARG A 35 5.12 14.13 6.07
C ARG A 35 4.52 12.84 6.62
N ALA A 36 4.28 12.79 7.91
CA ALA A 36 3.70 11.60 8.53
C ALA A 36 2.33 11.26 7.92
N ILE A 37 1.48 12.26 7.67
CA ILE A 37 0.16 12.06 7.08
C ILE A 37 0.27 11.46 5.68
N LEU A 38 1.08 12.06 4.82
CA LEU A 38 1.19 11.61 3.43
C LEU A 38 1.81 10.21 3.31
N GLN A 39 2.76 9.87 4.18
CA GLN A 39 3.41 8.55 4.23
C GLN A 39 2.50 7.44 4.75
N ILE A 40 1.74 7.72 5.81
CA ILE A 40 1.03 6.68 6.56
C ILE A 40 -0.37 6.44 6.00
N ARG A 41 -1.02 7.44 5.38
CA ARG A 41 -2.42 7.34 4.92
C ARG A 41 -2.72 6.14 4.03
N THR A 42 -1.75 5.74 3.19
CA THR A 42 -1.91 4.63 2.25
C THR A 42 -1.60 3.28 2.90
N LYS A 43 -0.99 3.25 4.09
CA LYS A 43 -0.58 2.01 4.76
C LYS A 43 -1.74 1.39 5.51
N TRP A 44 -1.95 0.09 5.35
CA TRP A 44 -2.94 -0.68 6.12
C TRP A 44 -2.60 -0.68 7.61
N VAL A 45 -3.57 -0.73 8.51
CA VAL A 45 -3.24 -1.06 9.91
C VAL A 45 -2.70 -2.49 9.96
N ASN A 46 -1.61 -2.72 10.70
CA ASN A 46 -0.96 -4.02 10.74
C ASN A 46 -1.92 -5.08 11.29
N GLY A 47 -1.79 -6.33 10.84
CA GLY A 47 -2.72 -7.42 11.19
C GLY A 47 -4.01 -7.45 10.37
N THR A 48 -4.16 -6.60 9.35
CA THR A 48 -5.35 -6.59 8.48
C THR A 48 -5.36 -7.82 7.59
N VAL A 49 -6.52 -8.48 7.48
CA VAL A 49 -6.79 -9.50 6.45
C VAL A 49 -7.32 -8.78 5.23
N LEU A 50 -6.58 -8.81 4.13
CA LEU A 50 -6.98 -8.26 2.85
C LEU A 50 -7.64 -9.35 2.01
N HIS A 51 -8.90 -9.12 1.65
CA HIS A 51 -9.65 -10.03 0.81
C HIS A 51 -9.46 -9.64 -0.64
N TYR A 52 -9.13 -10.62 -1.47
CA TYR A 52 -8.98 -10.42 -2.89
C TYR A 52 -9.88 -11.34 -3.70
N HIS A 53 -10.31 -10.84 -4.87
CA HIS A 53 -11.19 -11.56 -5.78
C HIS A 53 -10.76 -11.34 -7.23
N PHE A 54 -10.78 -12.41 -8.04
CA PHE A 54 -10.56 -12.34 -9.48
C PHE A 54 -11.87 -12.08 -10.21
N LEU A 55 -12.03 -10.90 -10.80
CA LEU A 55 -13.23 -10.52 -11.56
C LEU A 55 -13.44 -11.39 -12.81
N ASN A 56 -12.35 -11.94 -13.36
CA ASN A 56 -12.38 -12.93 -14.41
C ASN A 56 -11.55 -14.16 -14.02
N ARG A 57 -12.22 -15.27 -13.70
CA ARG A 57 -11.56 -16.52 -13.28
C ARG A 57 -10.88 -17.32 -14.40
N THR A 58 -10.92 -16.83 -15.65
CA THR A 58 -10.24 -17.43 -16.80
C THR A 58 -8.87 -16.79 -17.10
N GLY A 59 -8.42 -15.84 -16.27
CA GLY A 59 -7.16 -15.12 -16.49
C GLY A 59 -7.20 -14.26 -17.75
N GLY A 60 -8.32 -13.56 -17.99
CA GLY A 60 -8.50 -12.78 -19.23
C GLY A 60 -8.63 -13.65 -20.48
N GLY A 61 -8.91 -14.94 -20.34
CA GLY A 61 -8.89 -15.91 -21.43
C GLY A 61 -7.51 -16.50 -21.73
N GLN A 62 -6.46 -16.08 -21.00
CA GLN A 62 -5.10 -16.62 -21.15
C GLN A 62 -4.86 -17.89 -20.35
N GLY A 63 -5.77 -18.26 -19.44
CA GLY A 63 -5.72 -19.51 -18.68
C GLY A 63 -5.74 -19.31 -17.16
N PRO A 64 -6.11 -20.34 -16.38
CA PRO A 64 -6.12 -20.28 -14.92
C PRO A 64 -4.72 -20.05 -14.30
N GLU A 65 -3.64 -20.33 -15.03
CA GLU A 65 -2.26 -20.14 -14.59
C GLU A 65 -1.96 -18.67 -14.26
N GLN A 66 -2.64 -17.72 -14.91
CA GLN A 66 -2.54 -16.29 -14.59
C GLN A 66 -2.95 -16.01 -13.14
N LEU A 67 -4.01 -16.68 -12.64
CA LEU A 67 -4.46 -16.53 -11.27
C LEU A 67 -3.45 -17.12 -10.29
N ASP A 68 -2.79 -18.22 -10.66
CA ASP A 68 -1.79 -18.86 -9.81
C ASP A 68 -0.56 -17.98 -9.62
N GLU A 69 -0.14 -17.22 -10.64
CA GLU A 69 0.97 -16.28 -10.52
C GLU A 69 0.62 -15.08 -9.62
N VAL A 70 -0.63 -14.62 -9.63
CA VAL A 70 -1.09 -13.58 -8.69
C VAL A 70 -1.16 -14.13 -7.25
N ARG A 71 -1.65 -15.36 -7.06
CA ARG A 71 -1.63 -16.04 -5.75
C ARG A 71 -0.20 -16.20 -5.24
N ALA A 72 0.73 -16.57 -6.13
CA ALA A 72 2.14 -16.71 -5.80
C ALA A 72 2.75 -15.37 -5.37
N ALA A 73 2.38 -14.25 -6.00
CA ALA A 73 2.82 -12.92 -5.58
C ALA A 73 2.34 -12.56 -4.16
N PHE A 74 1.06 -12.78 -3.83
CA PHE A 74 0.58 -12.61 -2.44
C PHE A 74 1.32 -13.52 -1.47
N HIS A 75 1.57 -14.77 -1.86
CA HIS A 75 2.34 -15.72 -1.05
C HIS A 75 3.78 -15.27 -0.83
N ASP A 76 4.45 -14.72 -1.84
CA ASP A 76 5.83 -14.24 -1.74
C ASP A 76 5.96 -13.10 -0.72
N TRP A 77 5.03 -12.14 -0.75
CA TRP A 77 4.97 -11.08 0.26
C TRP A 77 4.61 -11.62 1.66
N LYS A 78 3.63 -12.53 1.75
CA LYS A 78 3.25 -13.15 3.02
C LYS A 78 4.38 -13.99 3.62
N GLY A 79 5.15 -14.68 2.78
CA GLY A 79 6.27 -15.55 3.14
C GLY A 79 7.41 -14.83 3.84
N LEU A 80 7.47 -13.49 3.75
CA LEU A 80 8.38 -12.66 4.54
C LEU A 80 8.04 -12.64 6.04
N GLY A 81 6.85 -13.11 6.43
CA GLY A 81 6.37 -13.09 7.82
C GLY A 81 5.69 -11.78 8.21
N ILE A 82 5.25 -10.97 7.24
CA ILE A 82 4.54 -9.71 7.52
C ILE A 82 3.25 -9.95 8.29
N GLY A 83 2.84 -8.94 9.04
CA GLY A 83 1.64 -8.99 9.87
C GLY A 83 0.33 -8.89 9.09
N LEU A 84 0.34 -8.48 7.83
CA LEU A 84 -0.84 -8.55 6.96
C LEU A 84 -1.15 -10.00 6.58
N ASP A 85 -2.42 -10.29 6.29
CA ASP A 85 -2.86 -11.57 5.74
C ASP A 85 -3.66 -11.38 4.45
N PHE A 86 -3.75 -12.41 3.63
CA PHE A 86 -4.43 -12.36 2.34
C PHE A 86 -5.38 -13.52 2.18
N LYS A 87 -6.60 -13.24 1.74
CA LYS A 87 -7.63 -14.27 1.58
C LYS A 87 -8.36 -14.11 0.25
N GLU A 88 -8.29 -15.13 -0.59
CA GLU A 88 -9.16 -15.21 -1.77
C GLU A 88 -10.60 -15.41 -1.33
N VAL A 89 -11.52 -14.63 -1.90
CA VAL A 89 -12.97 -14.79 -1.69
C VAL A 89 -13.69 -15.03 -3.02
N ASP A 90 -14.83 -15.71 -2.95
CA ASP A 90 -15.61 -16.08 -4.13
C ASP A 90 -16.56 -14.97 -4.62
N ASP A 91 -16.72 -13.90 -3.84
CA ASP A 91 -17.60 -12.76 -4.14
C ASP A 91 -16.81 -11.45 -4.15
N ALA A 92 -16.88 -10.71 -5.25
CA ALA A 92 -16.22 -9.41 -5.40
C ALA A 92 -16.68 -8.37 -4.37
N SER A 93 -17.92 -8.48 -3.87
CA SER A 93 -18.46 -7.59 -2.85
C SER A 93 -17.89 -7.82 -1.45
N GLU A 94 -17.22 -8.95 -1.24
CA GLU A 94 -16.52 -9.29 0.00
C GLU A 94 -15.02 -8.98 -0.08
N ALA A 95 -14.54 -8.36 -1.17
CA ALA A 95 -13.13 -8.13 -1.46
C ALA A 95 -12.74 -6.64 -1.51
N GLU A 96 -11.71 -6.26 -0.75
CA GLU A 96 -11.06 -4.95 -0.90
C GLU A 96 -10.25 -4.87 -2.21
N VAL A 97 -9.59 -5.96 -2.59
CA VAL A 97 -8.74 -6.06 -3.78
C VAL A 97 -9.47 -6.82 -4.89
N ARG A 98 -9.75 -6.17 -6.02
CA ARG A 98 -10.52 -6.73 -7.13
C ARG A 98 -9.66 -6.74 -8.38
N ILE A 99 -9.31 -7.93 -8.85
CA ILE A 99 -8.25 -8.15 -9.83
C ILE A 99 -8.87 -8.44 -11.19
N ALA A 100 -8.52 -7.62 -12.17
CA ALA A 100 -8.86 -7.79 -13.58
C ALA A 100 -7.66 -8.28 -14.41
N PHE A 101 -7.98 -8.75 -15.62
CA PHE A 101 -7.02 -9.20 -16.63
C PHE A 101 -7.40 -8.57 -17.99
N ALA A 102 -7.46 -7.25 -18.03
CA ALA A 102 -7.81 -6.47 -19.22
C ALA A 102 -6.55 -6.00 -19.96
N ASP A 103 -6.61 -5.92 -21.29
CA ASP A 103 -5.50 -5.50 -22.16
C ASP A 103 -5.29 -3.96 -22.18
N ASP A 104 -5.33 -3.32 -21.01
CA ASP A 104 -5.16 -1.87 -20.82
C ASP A 104 -3.94 -1.51 -19.95
N GLY A 105 -2.99 -2.45 -19.87
CA GLY A 105 -1.76 -2.34 -19.08
C GLY A 105 -1.90 -2.93 -17.68
N SER A 106 -0.79 -3.07 -16.95
CA SER A 106 -0.82 -3.53 -15.56
C SER A 106 -0.80 -2.35 -14.61
N TRP A 107 -1.52 -2.43 -13.49
CA TRP A 107 -1.62 -1.35 -12.50
C TRP A 107 -2.29 -1.83 -11.21
N SER A 108 -2.09 -1.07 -10.13
CA SER A 108 -2.81 -1.23 -8.87
C SER A 108 -2.93 0.11 -8.15
N TYR A 109 -4.04 0.31 -7.43
CA TYR A 109 -4.13 1.43 -6.48
C TYR A 109 -3.19 1.19 -5.29
N VAL A 110 -2.66 2.28 -4.73
CA VAL A 110 -1.64 2.21 -3.70
C VAL A 110 -2.28 2.06 -2.31
N GLY A 111 -2.14 0.88 -1.72
CA GLY A 111 -2.52 0.64 -0.33
C GLY A 111 -4.00 0.84 -0.08
N ARG A 112 -4.34 1.63 0.94
CA ARG A 112 -5.73 1.96 1.32
C ARG A 112 -6.52 2.76 0.28
N ASP A 113 -5.87 3.28 -0.77
CA ASP A 113 -6.60 3.97 -1.86
C ASP A 113 -7.56 3.01 -2.58
N VAL A 114 -7.36 1.69 -2.48
CA VAL A 114 -8.32 0.67 -2.99
C VAL A 114 -9.72 0.82 -2.36
N LEU A 115 -9.81 1.38 -1.15
CA LEU A 115 -11.07 1.54 -0.41
C LEU A 115 -11.95 2.66 -0.98
N THR A 116 -11.41 3.54 -1.84
CA THR A 116 -12.18 4.63 -2.47
C THR A 116 -12.84 4.21 -3.77
N ILE A 117 -12.60 2.99 -4.23
CA ILE A 117 -13.01 2.49 -5.55
C ILE A 117 -14.30 1.70 -5.41
N GLY A 118 -15.23 1.85 -6.36
CA GLY A 118 -16.53 1.18 -6.35
C GLY A 118 -16.42 -0.34 -6.30
N VAL A 119 -17.41 -0.99 -5.68
CA VAL A 119 -17.44 -2.44 -5.42
C VAL A 119 -17.42 -3.32 -6.69
N HIS A 120 -17.75 -2.74 -7.86
CA HIS A 120 -17.75 -3.43 -9.15
C HIS A 120 -16.58 -3.03 -10.06
N GLU A 121 -15.70 -2.15 -9.58
CA GLU A 121 -14.56 -1.65 -10.33
C GLU A 121 -13.28 -2.39 -9.90
N PRO A 122 -12.37 -2.70 -10.84
CA PRO A 122 -11.09 -3.28 -10.49
C PRO A 122 -10.25 -2.32 -9.64
N THR A 123 -9.46 -2.87 -8.73
CA THR A 123 -8.44 -2.12 -7.97
C THR A 123 -7.02 -2.56 -8.31
N MET A 124 -6.90 -3.59 -9.14
CA MET A 124 -5.67 -4.10 -9.71
C MET A 124 -5.99 -4.70 -11.09
N ASN A 125 -5.07 -4.56 -12.05
CA ASN A 125 -5.19 -5.17 -13.36
C ASN A 125 -3.85 -5.72 -13.85
N PHE A 126 -3.91 -6.81 -14.61
CA PHE A 126 -2.78 -7.37 -15.33
C PHE A 126 -3.06 -7.45 -16.82
N GLY A 127 -2.28 -6.72 -17.62
CA GLY A 127 -2.50 -6.58 -19.06
C GLY A 127 -1.68 -7.51 -19.94
N TRP A 128 -0.87 -8.40 -19.37
CA TRP A 128 0.00 -9.31 -20.13
C TRP A 128 0.22 -10.64 -19.39
N ASP A 129 0.87 -11.58 -20.08
CA ASP A 129 1.11 -12.93 -19.58
C ASP A 129 2.02 -12.96 -18.35
N LEU A 130 1.44 -13.35 -17.22
CA LEU A 130 2.08 -13.46 -15.91
C LEU A 130 2.98 -14.69 -15.77
N THR A 131 2.89 -15.68 -16.67
CA THR A 131 3.67 -16.93 -16.58
C THR A 131 5.12 -16.77 -17.04
N THR A 132 5.46 -15.61 -17.60
CA THR A 132 6.83 -15.24 -17.96
C THR A 132 7.63 -14.76 -16.73
N PRO A 133 8.98 -14.75 -16.76
CA PRO A 133 9.76 -14.17 -15.66
C PRO A 133 9.40 -12.71 -15.36
N TRP A 134 9.17 -11.90 -16.40
CA TRP A 134 8.73 -10.51 -16.26
C TRP A 134 7.30 -10.43 -15.71
N GLY A 135 6.39 -11.25 -16.22
CA GLY A 135 5.02 -11.35 -15.73
C GLY A 135 4.92 -11.65 -14.24
N ARG A 136 5.71 -12.62 -13.75
CA ARG A 136 5.82 -12.89 -12.31
C ARG A 136 6.35 -11.71 -11.51
N ALA A 137 7.32 -10.99 -12.07
CA ALA A 137 7.84 -9.77 -11.44
C ALA A 137 6.75 -8.68 -11.37
N THR A 138 5.98 -8.49 -12.45
CA THR A 138 4.81 -7.60 -12.48
C THR A 138 3.79 -7.98 -11.40
N ALA A 139 3.46 -9.27 -11.24
CA ALA A 139 2.53 -9.72 -10.20
C ALA A 139 3.01 -9.32 -8.78
N ARG A 140 4.30 -9.46 -8.50
CA ARG A 140 4.91 -9.00 -7.23
C ARG A 140 4.86 -7.49 -7.09
N HIS A 141 5.17 -6.76 -8.16
CA HIS A 141 5.17 -5.29 -8.21
C HIS A 141 3.79 -4.73 -7.89
N GLU A 142 2.75 -5.16 -8.61
CA GLU A 142 1.38 -4.69 -8.39
C GLU A 142 0.86 -5.07 -7.00
N THR A 143 1.24 -6.26 -6.50
CA THR A 143 0.94 -6.63 -5.11
C THR A 143 1.64 -5.66 -4.14
N GLY A 144 2.88 -5.25 -4.40
CA GLY A 144 3.61 -4.25 -3.63
C GLY A 144 2.88 -2.89 -3.56
N HIS A 145 2.29 -2.43 -4.67
CA HIS A 145 1.41 -1.27 -4.67
C HIS A 145 0.21 -1.45 -3.75
N THR A 146 -0.46 -2.60 -3.78
CA THR A 146 -1.56 -2.91 -2.84
C THR A 146 -1.09 -2.91 -1.37
N LEU A 147 0.19 -3.17 -1.08
CA LEU A 147 0.77 -3.02 0.27
C LEU A 147 1.13 -1.56 0.61
N GLY A 148 0.95 -0.65 -0.33
CA GLY A 148 1.20 0.78 -0.20
C GLY A 148 2.61 1.21 -0.61
N LEU A 149 3.38 0.37 -1.30
CA LEU A 149 4.71 0.74 -1.82
C LEU A 149 4.55 1.58 -3.10
N PRO A 150 5.12 2.78 -3.18
CA PRO A 150 5.16 3.55 -4.43
C PRO A 150 6.32 3.08 -5.33
N HIS A 151 6.44 3.67 -6.52
CA HIS A 151 7.60 3.47 -7.38
C HIS A 151 8.89 4.01 -6.77
N GLU A 152 9.97 3.26 -6.92
CA GLU A 152 11.27 3.57 -6.35
C GLU A 152 11.99 4.71 -7.13
N HIS A 153 11.81 4.81 -8.45
CA HIS A 153 12.38 5.91 -9.26
C HIS A 153 11.78 7.28 -8.91
N GLN A 154 10.59 7.31 -8.30
CA GLN A 154 9.96 8.54 -7.82
C GLN A 154 10.47 8.96 -6.44
N ASN A 155 11.33 8.16 -5.80
CA ASN A 155 11.96 8.50 -4.54
C ASN A 155 12.75 9.82 -4.70
N PRO A 156 12.45 10.89 -3.95
CA PRO A 156 13.18 12.16 -4.01
C PRO A 156 14.65 12.04 -3.59
N TYR A 157 15.03 10.94 -2.93
CA TYR A 157 16.42 10.60 -2.60
C TYR A 157 17.08 9.69 -3.65
N ALA A 158 16.41 9.40 -4.77
CA ALA A 158 16.95 8.58 -5.87
C ALA A 158 18.23 9.14 -6.49
N GLY A 159 18.40 10.47 -6.44
CA GLY A 159 19.47 11.15 -7.15
C GLY A 159 19.30 11.15 -8.68
N ILE A 160 18.22 10.55 -9.20
CA ILE A 160 17.95 10.48 -10.64
C ILE A 160 17.77 11.87 -11.21
N VAL A 161 18.55 12.17 -12.25
CA VAL A 161 18.36 13.30 -13.15
C VAL A 161 17.96 12.73 -14.50
N TRP A 162 16.74 13.03 -14.96
CA TRP A 162 16.19 12.51 -16.21
C TRP A 162 16.69 13.29 -17.43
N ASP A 163 16.83 12.61 -18.57
CA ASP A 163 16.71 13.27 -19.87
C ASP A 163 15.23 13.34 -20.27
N GLU A 164 14.51 14.35 -19.77
CA GLU A 164 13.05 14.41 -19.89
C GLU A 164 12.54 14.28 -21.33
N GLU A 165 13.17 14.94 -22.32
CA GLU A 165 12.75 14.81 -23.72
C GLU A 165 13.00 13.41 -24.27
N ALA A 166 14.09 12.74 -23.87
CA ALA A 166 14.33 11.35 -24.23
C ALA A 166 13.28 10.42 -23.62
N VAL A 167 12.91 10.64 -22.35
CA VAL A 167 11.85 9.91 -21.66
C VAL A 167 10.51 10.08 -22.36
N TYR A 168 10.10 11.32 -22.65
CA TYR A 168 8.85 11.58 -23.41
C TYR A 168 8.87 10.94 -24.80
N THR A 169 10.00 11.02 -25.50
CA THR A 169 10.14 10.45 -26.85
C THR A 169 10.11 8.93 -26.83
N SER A 170 10.69 8.30 -25.82
CA SER A 170 10.73 6.84 -25.67
C SER A 170 9.33 6.31 -25.32
N LEU A 171 8.71 6.84 -24.28
CA LEU A 171 7.43 6.33 -23.76
C LEU A 171 6.21 6.75 -24.59
N GLY A 172 6.35 7.76 -25.45
CA GLY A 172 5.35 8.10 -26.47
C GLY A 172 5.30 7.12 -27.65
N LYS A 173 6.22 6.15 -27.73
CA LYS A 173 6.19 5.09 -28.76
C LYS A 173 5.48 3.83 -28.23
N PRO A 174 5.01 2.94 -29.12
CA PRO A 174 4.56 1.61 -28.72
C PRO A 174 5.66 0.85 -27.95
N PRO A 175 5.29 -0.01 -26.99
CA PRO A 175 3.92 -0.43 -26.67
C PRO A 175 3.13 0.58 -25.82
N ASN A 176 3.79 1.47 -25.07
CA ASN A 176 3.11 2.35 -24.12
C ASN A 176 2.25 3.44 -24.78
N SER A 177 2.81 4.13 -25.78
CA SER A 177 2.14 5.24 -26.48
C SER A 177 1.60 6.34 -25.55
N TRP A 178 2.28 6.59 -24.44
CA TRP A 178 1.84 7.54 -23.42
C TRP A 178 1.92 9.00 -23.89
N THR A 179 0.95 9.79 -23.48
CA THR A 179 1.02 11.24 -23.55
C THR A 179 2.15 11.77 -22.65
N ARG A 180 2.55 13.03 -22.89
CA ARG A 180 3.53 13.70 -22.00
C ARG A 180 2.98 13.83 -20.57
N GLU A 181 1.67 14.05 -20.40
CA GLU A 181 1.07 14.13 -19.06
C GLU A 181 1.13 12.79 -18.31
N GLU A 182 0.77 11.69 -18.96
CA GLU A 182 0.90 10.34 -18.39
C GLU A 182 2.35 10.02 -18.05
N THR A 183 3.28 10.30 -18.98
CA THR A 183 4.71 10.12 -18.75
C THR A 183 5.21 10.93 -17.55
N PHE A 184 4.77 12.18 -17.43
CA PHE A 184 5.14 13.01 -16.28
C PHE A 184 4.64 12.40 -14.98
N ASN A 185 3.36 12.02 -14.90
CA ASN A 185 2.76 11.51 -13.67
C ASN A 185 3.33 10.15 -13.21
N ASN A 186 3.66 9.28 -14.18
CA ASN A 186 4.17 7.93 -13.92
C ASN A 186 5.69 7.88 -13.71
N ILE A 187 6.46 8.72 -14.41
CA ILE A 187 7.93 8.64 -14.42
C ILE A 187 8.58 9.86 -13.77
N LEU A 188 8.35 11.04 -14.34
CA LEU A 188 9.17 12.22 -14.04
C LEU A 188 8.79 12.90 -12.72
N ARG A 189 7.52 12.77 -12.32
CA ARG A 189 7.01 13.32 -11.07
C ARG A 189 7.69 12.63 -9.90
N LYS A 190 8.50 13.38 -9.16
CA LYS A 190 9.04 12.92 -7.88
C LYS A 190 7.97 12.98 -6.80
N LEU A 191 7.96 11.98 -5.92
CA LEU A 191 7.26 12.09 -4.66
C LEU A 191 7.88 13.22 -3.86
N SER A 192 7.06 13.94 -3.11
CA SER A 192 7.60 14.94 -2.19
C SER A 192 8.50 14.25 -1.16
N LYS A 193 9.49 14.97 -0.62
CA LYS A 193 10.29 14.47 0.53
C LYS A 193 9.43 14.12 1.75
N GLN A 194 8.18 14.57 1.73
CA GLN A 194 7.16 14.33 2.73
C GLN A 194 6.40 13.00 2.47
N GLU A 195 6.56 12.34 1.33
CA GLU A 195 5.83 11.11 0.96
C GLU A 195 6.68 9.84 1.09
N VAL A 196 8.00 9.94 1.29
CA VAL A 196 8.91 8.78 1.35
C VAL A 196 9.75 8.73 2.62
N THR A 197 9.99 7.53 3.13
CA THR A 197 11.02 7.28 4.15
C THR A 197 12.39 7.66 3.57
N GLY A 198 13.30 8.17 4.39
CA GLY A 198 14.63 8.63 3.93
C GLY A 198 15.58 7.50 3.50
N SER A 199 15.06 6.37 3.00
CA SER A 199 15.87 5.30 2.44
C SER A 199 16.63 5.81 1.23
N THR A 200 17.86 5.33 1.09
CA THR A 200 18.64 5.47 -0.13
C THR A 200 17.91 4.77 -1.27
N TRP A 201 18.04 5.31 -2.47
CA TRP A 201 17.58 4.70 -3.71
C TRP A 201 17.94 3.21 -3.80
N ASP A 202 16.98 2.37 -4.18
CA ASP A 202 17.20 0.96 -4.47
C ASP A 202 16.93 0.61 -5.94
N PRO A 203 17.95 0.62 -6.82
CA PRO A 203 17.80 0.25 -8.22
C PRO A 203 17.48 -1.25 -8.42
N GLU A 204 17.59 -2.07 -7.37
CA GLU A 204 17.24 -3.51 -7.40
C GLU A 204 15.84 -3.78 -6.83
N SER A 205 15.11 -2.74 -6.40
CA SER A 205 13.75 -2.88 -5.85
C SER A 205 12.79 -3.46 -6.89
N ILE A 206 11.92 -4.37 -6.47
CA ILE A 206 10.81 -4.83 -7.32
C ILE A 206 9.92 -3.66 -7.77
N MET A 207 9.94 -2.54 -7.05
CA MET A 207 9.19 -1.31 -7.35
C MET A 207 9.92 -0.34 -8.29
N GLU A 208 11.14 -0.69 -8.74
CA GLU A 208 11.90 0.09 -9.72
C GLU A 208 11.51 -0.33 -11.15
N TYR A 209 11.37 0.66 -12.03
CA TYR A 209 11.12 0.41 -13.44
C TYR A 209 12.41 0.11 -14.21
N PRO A 210 12.35 -0.74 -15.24
CA PRO A 210 13.44 -0.86 -16.19
C PRO A 210 13.54 0.43 -16.99
N PHE A 211 14.74 0.99 -17.14
CA PHE A 211 14.95 2.17 -17.97
C PHE A 211 16.08 1.91 -18.95
N GLU A 212 15.83 2.17 -20.24
CA GLU A 212 16.86 2.00 -21.27
C GLU A 212 18.02 3.02 -21.11
N PRO A 213 19.24 2.70 -21.57
CA PRO A 213 20.33 3.66 -21.68
C PRO A 213 19.91 4.96 -22.36
N GLY A 214 20.41 6.10 -21.87
CA GLY A 214 20.12 7.41 -22.43
C GLY A 214 18.83 8.08 -21.92
N LEU A 215 18.01 7.40 -21.11
CA LEU A 215 16.86 8.03 -20.43
C LEU A 215 17.27 8.76 -19.14
N ILE A 216 18.32 8.29 -18.48
CA ILE A 216 18.86 8.84 -17.24
C ILE A 216 20.16 9.58 -17.56
N LYS A 217 20.38 10.76 -16.94
CA LYS A 217 21.64 11.53 -17.02
C LYS A 217 22.54 11.27 -15.82
N GLU A 218 21.93 11.20 -14.64
CA GLU A 218 22.63 10.87 -13.39
C GLU A 218 21.80 9.88 -12.58
N PRO A 219 22.44 8.93 -11.87
CA PRO A 219 23.90 8.69 -11.82
C PRO A 219 24.51 8.17 -13.13
N GLU A 220 25.78 8.52 -13.41
CA GLU A 220 26.45 8.26 -14.72
C GLU A 220 26.41 6.79 -15.15
N LYS A 221 26.51 5.84 -14.19
CA LYS A 221 26.37 4.40 -14.45
C LYS A 221 25.10 4.10 -15.25
N TYR A 222 23.96 4.61 -14.77
CA TYR A 222 22.63 4.35 -15.34
C TYR A 222 22.37 5.16 -16.62
N ALA A 223 23.15 6.21 -16.87
CA ALA A 223 23.11 6.88 -18.17
C ALA A 223 23.61 6.00 -19.32
N ARG A 224 24.61 5.15 -19.03
CA ARG A 224 25.24 4.26 -20.02
C ARG A 224 24.60 2.87 -20.07
N GLU A 225 24.26 2.33 -18.91
CA GLU A 225 23.79 0.95 -18.77
C GLU A 225 22.26 0.85 -18.76
N GLY A 226 21.56 1.93 -18.42
CA GLY A 226 20.15 1.85 -18.05
C GLY A 226 19.95 1.09 -16.74
N ILE A 227 18.70 0.83 -16.39
CA ILE A 227 18.30 0.02 -15.24
C ILE A 227 17.66 -1.26 -15.79
N GLU A 228 18.23 -2.40 -15.43
CA GLU A 228 17.61 -3.69 -15.69
C GLU A 228 16.42 -3.89 -14.73
N GLY A 229 15.29 -4.34 -15.25
CA GLY A 229 14.07 -4.52 -14.46
C GLY A 229 14.23 -5.63 -13.42
N PRO A 230 14.09 -5.35 -12.12
CA PRO A 230 14.26 -6.37 -11.08
C PRO A 230 13.17 -7.45 -11.16
N LEU A 231 13.55 -8.72 -10.99
CA LEU A 231 12.64 -9.87 -11.10
C LEU A 231 12.21 -10.45 -9.74
N SER A 232 12.78 -9.95 -8.65
CA SER A 232 12.60 -10.45 -7.28
C SER A 232 12.66 -9.34 -6.26
N LEU A 233 12.08 -9.58 -5.08
CA LEU A 233 12.13 -8.65 -3.95
C LEU A 233 13.57 -8.42 -3.47
N SER A 234 13.99 -7.16 -3.42
CA SER A 234 15.29 -6.74 -2.90
C SER A 234 15.36 -6.90 -1.37
N ALA A 235 16.52 -6.61 -0.78
CA ALA A 235 16.63 -6.54 0.68
C ALA A 235 15.85 -5.34 1.25
N ILE A 236 15.87 -4.20 0.56
CA ILE A 236 15.20 -2.98 1.00
C ILE A 236 13.69 -3.12 0.89
N ASP A 237 13.16 -3.79 -0.15
CA ASP A 237 11.74 -4.12 -0.26
C ASP A 237 11.23 -4.86 0.98
N LYS A 238 11.99 -5.88 1.41
CA LYS A 238 11.68 -6.74 2.56
C LYS A 238 11.74 -5.95 3.86
N ASP A 239 12.78 -5.15 4.04
CA ASP A 239 12.93 -4.33 5.25
C ASP A 239 11.83 -3.27 5.34
N GLN A 240 11.48 -2.61 4.24
CA GLN A 240 10.41 -1.60 4.20
C GLN A 240 9.04 -2.21 4.53
N VAL A 241 8.69 -3.35 3.92
CA VAL A 241 7.39 -3.97 4.19
C VAL A 241 7.30 -4.51 5.62
N LEU A 242 8.39 -5.08 6.15
CA LEU A 242 8.46 -5.54 7.55
C LEU A 242 8.44 -4.39 8.56
N HIS A 243 8.97 -3.22 8.20
CA HIS A 243 8.87 -2.04 9.04
C HIS A 243 7.42 -1.58 9.22
N TRP A 244 6.64 -1.55 8.15
CA TRP A 244 5.23 -1.12 8.20
C TRP A 244 4.29 -2.22 8.72
N TYR A 245 4.63 -3.48 8.46
CA TYR A 245 3.81 -4.65 8.77
C TYR A 245 4.63 -5.72 9.49
N PRO A 246 5.14 -5.45 10.70
CA PRO A 246 5.92 -6.43 11.44
C PRO A 246 5.08 -7.67 11.79
N PRO A 247 5.70 -8.84 12.03
CA PRO A 247 4.98 -10.03 12.47
C PRO A 247 4.10 -9.75 13.69
N VAL A 248 2.83 -10.14 13.64
CA VAL A 248 1.91 -10.00 14.78
C VAL A 248 2.27 -11.03 15.85
N SER A 249 3.02 -10.60 16.86
CA SER A 249 3.53 -11.46 17.93
C SER A 249 2.88 -11.20 19.30
N VAL A 250 2.20 -10.06 19.45
CA VAL A 250 1.51 -9.67 20.68
C VAL A 250 0.02 -9.54 20.37
N GLY A 251 -0.81 -10.25 21.16
CA GLY A 251 -2.26 -10.16 21.04
C GLY A 251 -2.79 -8.79 21.53
N PRO A 252 -4.00 -8.41 21.11
CA PRO A 252 -4.61 -7.15 21.53
C PRO A 252 -4.79 -7.09 23.04
N VAL A 253 -4.56 -5.92 23.63
CA VAL A 253 -4.78 -5.70 25.07
C VAL A 253 -6.25 -5.41 25.31
N ARG A 254 -6.86 -6.03 26.32
CA ARG A 254 -8.26 -5.75 26.66
C ARG A 254 -8.45 -4.29 27.05
N LEU A 255 -9.33 -3.59 26.33
CA LEU A 255 -9.79 -2.25 26.68
C LEU A 255 -11.07 -2.40 27.51
N GLU A 256 -11.12 -1.78 28.68
CA GLU A 256 -12.30 -1.82 29.57
C GLU A 256 -13.17 -0.56 29.39
N PRO A 257 -14.49 -0.68 29.48
CA PRO A 257 -15.38 0.44 29.20
C PRO A 257 -15.20 1.54 30.25
N GLY A 258 -15.10 2.79 29.79
CA GLY A 258 -14.84 3.97 30.63
C GLY A 258 -13.41 4.04 31.18
N ARG A 259 -12.49 3.15 30.76
CA ARG A 259 -11.10 3.18 31.18
C ARG A 259 -10.21 3.76 30.09
N SER A 260 -9.61 4.89 30.41
CA SER A 260 -8.55 5.52 29.61
C SER A 260 -7.25 4.71 29.63
N VAL A 261 -6.67 4.50 28.45
CA VAL A 261 -5.36 3.85 28.27
C VAL A 261 -4.43 4.78 27.49
N PRO A 262 -3.25 5.16 28.04
CA PRO A 262 -2.27 5.94 27.29
C PRO A 262 -1.69 5.18 26.10
N LEU A 263 -1.61 5.85 24.96
CA LEU A 263 -0.94 5.40 23.74
C LEU A 263 0.51 5.93 23.76
N LYS A 264 1.43 5.07 24.20
CA LYS A 264 2.87 5.35 24.16
C LYS A 264 3.44 4.92 22.81
N LEU A 265 3.03 5.65 21.77
CA LEU A 265 3.36 5.36 20.37
C LEU A 265 4.25 6.45 19.78
N SER A 266 5.16 6.03 18.92
CA SER A 266 5.93 6.85 17.99
C SER A 266 5.19 6.94 16.64
N THR A 267 5.58 7.87 15.78
CA THR A 267 5.03 7.97 14.42
C THR A 267 5.12 6.64 13.67
N GLY A 268 4.00 6.19 13.11
CA GLY A 268 3.85 4.92 12.39
C GLY A 268 3.53 3.73 13.28
N GLU A 269 3.78 3.81 14.59
CA GLU A 269 3.48 2.72 15.53
C GLU A 269 1.97 2.56 15.75
N GLN A 270 1.62 1.36 16.20
CA GLN A 270 0.24 0.92 16.37
C GLN A 270 0.04 0.27 17.74
N ALA A 271 -1.15 0.47 18.31
CA ALA A 271 -1.64 -0.27 19.46
C ALA A 271 -2.94 -1.01 19.10
N ASP A 272 -3.05 -2.25 19.57
CA ASP A 272 -4.18 -3.14 19.31
C ASP A 272 -4.93 -3.41 20.61
N PHE A 273 -6.25 -3.26 20.56
CA PHE A 273 -7.13 -3.39 21.70
C PHE A 273 -8.25 -4.38 21.43
N GLU A 274 -8.57 -5.21 22.42
CA GLU A 274 -9.73 -6.10 22.36
C GLU A 274 -10.90 -5.46 23.11
N ILE A 275 -12.06 -5.45 22.46
CA ILE A 275 -13.32 -4.97 23.03
C ILE A 275 -14.32 -6.12 23.02
N THR A 276 -14.85 -6.45 24.20
CA THR A 276 -15.97 -7.38 24.35
C THR A 276 -17.10 -6.65 25.08
N PRO A 277 -18.14 -6.16 24.37
CA PRO A 277 -19.21 -5.38 24.97
C PRO A 277 -20.01 -6.21 25.99
N ALA A 278 -20.27 -5.64 27.16
CA ALA A 278 -21.14 -6.25 28.16
C ALA A 278 -22.63 -6.14 27.81
N GLU A 279 -22.99 -5.19 26.94
CA GLU A 279 -24.36 -4.88 26.52
C GLU A 279 -24.41 -4.55 25.03
N THR A 280 -25.55 -4.80 24.38
CA THR A 280 -25.76 -4.38 23.00
C THR A 280 -26.27 -2.95 22.99
N ARG A 281 -25.41 -2.00 22.62
CA ARG A 281 -25.78 -0.59 22.52
C ARG A 281 -24.85 0.17 21.58
N LYS A 282 -25.12 1.47 21.44
CA LYS A 282 -24.18 2.40 20.84
C LYS A 282 -23.05 2.66 21.83
N TYR A 283 -21.81 2.51 21.36
CA TYR A 283 -20.59 2.84 22.06
C TYR A 283 -19.88 3.95 21.32
N GLU A 284 -19.14 4.73 22.09
CA GLU A 284 -18.20 5.71 21.56
C GLU A 284 -16.80 5.17 21.81
N VAL A 285 -15.93 5.25 20.82
CA VAL A 285 -14.49 5.03 20.94
C VAL A 285 -13.83 6.33 20.56
N GLY A 286 -12.90 6.83 21.38
CA GLY A 286 -12.25 8.09 21.08
C GLY A 286 -10.84 8.19 21.61
N THR A 287 -10.05 9.00 20.93
CA THR A 287 -8.75 9.45 21.42
C THR A 287 -8.89 10.78 22.17
N PHE A 288 -7.90 11.07 23.01
CA PHE A 288 -7.75 12.35 23.70
C PHE A 288 -6.27 12.73 23.63
N GLY A 289 -5.95 13.88 23.07
CA GLY A 289 -4.59 14.37 22.99
C GLY A 289 -4.41 15.37 21.87
N GLN A 290 -3.16 15.65 21.55
CA GLN A 290 -2.76 16.48 20.41
C GLN A 290 -1.98 15.60 19.44
N SER A 291 -2.71 14.72 18.77
CA SER A 291 -2.14 13.73 17.86
C SER A 291 -3.09 13.43 16.70
N ASP A 292 -2.49 13.05 15.58
CA ASP A 292 -3.21 12.44 14.47
C ASP A 292 -3.19 10.92 14.64
N VAL A 293 -4.35 10.27 14.66
CA VAL A 293 -4.57 8.83 14.82
C VAL A 293 -5.55 8.31 13.78
N LEU A 294 -5.19 7.20 13.16
CA LEU A 294 -6.12 6.34 12.45
C LEU A 294 -6.68 5.28 13.40
N LEU A 295 -8.00 5.31 13.62
CA LEU A 295 -8.73 4.27 14.33
C LEU A 295 -9.39 3.34 13.33
N VAL A 296 -9.24 2.02 13.52
CA VAL A 296 -9.92 1.01 12.71
C VAL A 296 -10.48 -0.07 13.61
N LEU A 297 -11.78 -0.34 13.46
CA LEU A 297 -12.49 -1.35 14.23
C LEU A 297 -12.80 -2.55 13.34
N PHE A 298 -12.46 -3.73 13.85
CA PHE A 298 -12.77 -5.02 13.27
C PHE A 298 -13.70 -5.82 14.18
N GLU A 299 -14.59 -6.61 13.60
CA GLU A 299 -15.36 -7.65 14.29
C GLU A 299 -14.73 -9.01 14.01
N ASP A 300 -14.61 -9.84 15.03
CA ASP A 300 -14.27 -11.25 14.87
C ASP A 300 -15.51 -12.03 14.43
N VAL A 301 -15.50 -12.46 13.17
CA VAL A 301 -16.52 -13.31 12.56
C VAL A 301 -15.90 -14.68 12.33
N HIS A 302 -16.16 -15.60 13.26
CA HIS A 302 -15.69 -16.99 13.19
C HIS A 302 -14.16 -17.16 13.10
N GLY A 303 -13.41 -16.33 13.83
CA GLY A 303 -11.95 -16.34 13.87
C GLY A 303 -11.29 -15.41 12.85
N GLU A 304 -12.09 -14.71 12.03
CA GLU A 304 -11.62 -13.78 11.01
C GLU A 304 -12.01 -12.34 11.34
N LEU A 305 -11.05 -11.43 11.29
CA LEU A 305 -11.30 -10.02 11.53
C LEU A 305 -11.87 -9.35 10.28
N ARG A 306 -13.14 -8.97 10.33
CA ARG A 306 -13.84 -8.24 9.27
C ARG A 306 -13.92 -6.76 9.63
N TYR A 307 -13.61 -5.89 8.69
CA TYR A 307 -13.69 -4.44 8.88
C TYR A 307 -15.12 -4.02 9.22
N VAL A 308 -15.27 -3.15 10.23
CA VAL A 308 -16.57 -2.55 10.62
C VAL A 308 -16.60 -1.09 10.22
N THR A 309 -15.60 -0.32 10.67
CA THR A 309 -15.52 1.12 10.46
C THR A 309 -14.11 1.63 10.81
N GLY A 310 -13.78 2.82 10.36
CA GLY A 310 -12.54 3.51 10.71
C GLY A 310 -12.70 5.03 10.61
N GLU A 311 -11.83 5.73 11.32
CA GLU A 311 -11.79 7.20 11.39
C GLU A 311 -10.33 7.62 11.28
N ASP A 312 -10.05 8.53 10.35
CA ASP A 312 -8.74 9.14 10.17
C ASP A 312 -8.88 10.64 10.50
N ASP A 313 -8.41 11.05 11.69
CA ASP A 313 -8.47 12.46 12.12
C ASP A 313 -7.29 13.29 11.60
N SER A 314 -6.48 12.73 10.71
CA SER A 314 -5.16 13.27 10.43
C SER A 314 -5.18 14.64 9.78
N GLY A 315 -4.36 15.54 10.31
CA GLY A 315 -4.30 16.94 9.87
C GLY A 315 -5.45 17.80 10.40
N ALA A 316 -6.48 17.21 11.01
CA ALA A 316 -7.51 17.93 11.72
C ALA A 316 -7.07 18.16 13.18
N ASP A 317 -7.35 19.32 13.76
CA ASP A 317 -7.10 19.57 15.20
C ASP A 317 -8.26 19.04 16.05
N VAL A 318 -8.71 17.82 15.74
CA VAL A 318 -9.76 17.10 16.45
C VAL A 318 -9.23 15.72 16.84
N ASN A 319 -9.88 15.07 17.79
CA ASN A 319 -9.55 13.70 18.15
C ASN A 319 -10.44 12.72 17.38
N GLY A 320 -9.84 11.65 16.88
CA GLY A 320 -10.51 10.53 16.24
C GLY A 320 -11.60 9.94 17.13
N ARG A 321 -12.78 9.75 16.56
CA ARG A 321 -13.96 9.28 17.26
C ARG A 321 -14.81 8.37 16.39
N LEU A 322 -15.06 7.16 16.87
CA LEU A 322 -15.99 6.21 16.27
C LEU A 322 -17.27 6.14 17.10
N SER A 323 -18.40 6.19 16.42
CA SER A 323 -19.73 6.10 17.02
C SER A 323 -20.46 4.89 16.43
N VAL A 324 -20.39 3.75 17.13
CA VAL A 324 -20.69 2.43 16.56
C VAL A 324 -21.60 1.60 17.46
N ARG A 325 -22.49 0.81 16.88
CA ARG A 325 -23.31 -0.14 17.64
C ARG A 325 -22.57 -1.47 17.77
N LEU A 326 -22.24 -1.85 19.00
CA LEU A 326 -21.58 -3.13 19.29
C LEU A 326 -22.56 -4.10 19.94
N PHE A 327 -22.35 -5.39 19.73
CA PHE A 327 -23.24 -6.45 20.22
C PHE A 327 -22.63 -7.18 21.41
N LYS A 328 -23.45 -7.41 22.44
CA LYS A 328 -23.06 -8.09 23.67
C LYS A 328 -22.38 -9.42 23.38
N GLY A 329 -21.22 -9.64 23.99
CA GLY A 329 -20.48 -10.90 23.93
C GLY A 329 -19.78 -11.18 22.61
N ARG A 330 -19.91 -10.31 21.60
CA ARG A 330 -19.08 -10.38 20.38
C ARG A 330 -17.71 -9.79 20.66
N ARG A 331 -16.72 -10.28 19.92
CA ARG A 331 -15.33 -9.85 20.03
C ARG A 331 -15.01 -8.85 18.92
N TYR A 332 -14.40 -7.74 19.30
CA TYR A 332 -13.93 -6.72 18.38
C TYR A 332 -12.45 -6.42 18.64
N VAL A 333 -11.73 -6.06 17.59
CA VAL A 333 -10.35 -5.60 17.67
C VAL A 333 -10.29 -4.17 17.15
N LEU A 334 -9.91 -3.24 18.03
CA LEU A 334 -9.67 -1.84 17.70
C LEU A 334 -8.16 -1.64 17.51
N ARG A 335 -7.77 -1.08 16.37
CA ARG A 335 -6.39 -0.71 16.08
C ARG A 335 -6.28 0.81 16.01
N ALA A 336 -5.29 1.34 16.71
CA ALA A 336 -4.98 2.76 16.70
C ALA A 336 -3.55 2.93 16.18
N ARG A 337 -3.39 3.56 15.00
CA ARG A 337 -2.10 3.90 14.42
C ARG A 337 -1.84 5.40 14.58
N LEU A 338 -0.70 5.74 15.18
CA LEU A 338 -0.30 7.13 15.36
C LEU A 338 0.38 7.66 14.10
N TYR A 339 -0.12 8.78 13.56
CA TYR A 339 0.52 9.48 12.45
C TYR A 339 1.52 10.49 13.02
N SER A 340 1.07 11.42 13.85
CA SER A 340 1.95 12.42 14.44
C SER A 340 1.52 12.75 15.88
N ASN A 341 2.50 13.04 16.74
CA ASN A 341 2.26 13.74 17.99
C ASN A 341 2.75 15.17 17.83
N TYR A 342 1.84 16.14 17.96
CA TYR A 342 2.12 17.57 17.77
C TYR A 342 1.93 18.38 19.07
N GLY A 343 1.65 17.72 20.19
CA GLY A 343 1.60 18.32 21.51
C GLY A 343 2.66 17.78 22.47
N SER A 344 2.61 18.26 23.71
CA SER A 344 3.51 17.85 24.79
C SER A 344 2.98 16.70 25.66
N GLY A 345 1.74 16.25 25.42
CA GLY A 345 1.05 15.22 26.21
C GLY A 345 1.00 13.85 25.54
N GLU A 346 0.70 12.81 26.34
CA GLU A 346 0.41 11.46 25.83
C GLU A 346 -1.01 11.41 25.26
N THR A 347 -1.16 10.87 24.06
CA THR A 347 -2.48 10.53 23.52
C THR A 347 -3.06 9.38 24.33
N THR A 348 -4.35 9.41 24.60
CA THR A 348 -5.07 8.38 25.36
C THR A 348 -6.22 7.85 24.53
N ILE A 349 -6.57 6.59 24.68
CA ILE A 349 -7.75 5.97 24.05
C ILE A 349 -8.72 5.48 25.12
N MET A 350 -10.02 5.56 24.82
CA MET A 350 -11.08 5.02 25.67
C MET A 350 -12.26 4.59 24.79
N TYR A 351 -13.04 3.62 25.27
CA TYR A 351 -14.40 3.41 24.76
C TYR A 351 -15.41 3.43 25.91
N TRP A 352 -16.63 3.88 25.65
CA TRP A 352 -17.67 4.06 26.68
C TRP A 352 -19.09 3.95 26.17
#